data_AF-A0A9P0B9Q0-F1
#
_entry.id   AF-A0A9P0B9Q0-F1
#
_cell.length_a   1.000
_cell.length_b   1.000
_cell.length_c   1.000
_cell.angle_alpha   90.00
_cell.angle_beta   90.00
_cell.angle_gamma   90.00
#
_symmetry.space_group_name_H-M   'P 1'
#
loop_
_entity.id
_entity.type
_entity.pdbx_description
1 polymer ?
#
loop_
_entity_poly.entity_id
_entity_poly.type
_entity_poly.pdbx_seq_one_letter_code
_entity_poly.pdbx_strand_id
1 'polypeptide(L)'
;MFKVLCVLFVIAIAAQCQELTSCKCWEDYSPNLINGSPKCVNNLFFHVVPCDLTKKPRCVCTGSTGIVTSGNGAVWCSVFEPGKDLKRWECENKAEWKAYFAANPEEEYKQYN
;
A
#
# COMPACT_ATOMS: atom_id res chain seq x y z
N MET A 1 48.11 -9.13 -13.42
CA MET A 1 47.30 -7.91 -13.19
C MET A 1 45.92 -7.93 -13.85
N PHE A 2 45.73 -8.52 -15.03
CA PHE A 2 44.41 -8.60 -15.70
C PHE A 2 43.32 -9.41 -14.96
N LYS A 3 43.68 -10.40 -14.13
CA LYS A 3 42.72 -11.27 -13.42
C LYS A 3 41.95 -10.57 -12.28
N VAL A 4 42.52 -9.53 -11.65
CA VAL A 4 41.88 -8.81 -10.54
C VAL A 4 40.80 -7.85 -11.05
N LEU A 5 40.99 -7.30 -12.25
CA LEU A 5 40.06 -6.35 -12.86
C LEU A 5 38.73 -7.03 -13.25
N CYS A 6 38.77 -8.27 -13.73
CA CYS A 6 37.55 -9.03 -14.07
C CYS A 6 36.70 -9.38 -12.85
N VAL A 7 37.31 -9.64 -11.70
CA VAL A 7 36.55 -10.02 -10.48
C VAL A 7 35.76 -8.83 -9.93
N LEU A 8 36.32 -7.61 -10.01
CA LEU A 8 35.64 -6.40 -9.54
C LEU A 8 34.41 -6.02 -10.39
N PHE A 9 34.43 -6.31 -11.69
CA PHE A 9 33.30 -6.00 -12.58
C PHE A 9 32.09 -6.94 -12.34
N VAL A 10 32.33 -8.20 -11.96
CA VAL A 10 31.24 -9.16 -11.67
C VAL A 10 30.50 -8.82 -10.37
N ILE A 11 31.20 -8.29 -9.37
CA ILE A 11 30.58 -7.91 -8.08
C ILE A 11 29.64 -6.71 -8.25
N ALA A 12 29.98 -5.76 -9.13
CA ALA A 12 29.16 -4.57 -9.36
C ALA A 12 27.81 -4.87 -10.04
N ILE A 13 27.73 -5.91 -10.87
CA ILE A 13 26.48 -6.30 -11.55
C ILE A 13 25.55 -7.07 -10.59
N ALA A 14 26.11 -7.89 -9.70
CA ALA A 14 25.32 -8.66 -8.73
C ALA A 14 24.55 -7.76 -7.74
N ALA A 15 25.12 -6.62 -7.35
CA ALA A 15 24.51 -5.67 -6.41
C ALA A 15 23.21 -5.06 -6.93
N GLN A 16 23.08 -4.86 -8.26
CA GLN A 16 21.89 -4.23 -8.84
C GLN A 16 20.67 -5.16 -8.91
N CYS A 17 20.89 -6.47 -8.81
CA CYS A 17 19.81 -7.46 -8.91
C CYS A 17 19.16 -7.77 -7.54
N GLN A 18 19.86 -7.50 -6.43
CA GLN A 18 19.35 -7.78 -5.07
C GLN A 18 18.23 -6.84 -4.63
N GLU A 19 18.24 -5.58 -5.07
CA GLU A 19 17.29 -4.55 -4.63
C GLU A 19 15.82 -4.85 -5.00
N LEU A 20 15.58 -5.47 -6.17
CA LEU A 20 14.23 -5.85 -6.61
C LEU A 20 13.73 -7.11 -5.91
N THR A 21 14.63 -8.02 -5.51
CA THR A 21 14.24 -9.32 -4.94
C THR A 21 13.72 -9.20 -3.52
N SER A 22 14.08 -8.14 -2.79
CA SER A 22 13.61 -7.87 -1.43
C SER A 22 12.27 -7.13 -1.34
N CYS A 23 11.79 -6.53 -2.43
CA CYS A 23 10.56 -5.74 -2.46
C CYS A 23 9.31 -6.63 -2.40
N LYS A 24 8.57 -6.61 -1.29
CA LYS A 24 7.30 -7.34 -1.17
C LYS A 24 6.11 -6.49 -1.56
N CYS A 25 5.27 -7.03 -2.44
CA CYS A 25 4.10 -6.36 -2.98
C CYS A 25 2.81 -7.12 -2.61
N TRP A 26 1.67 -6.42 -2.70
CA TRP A 26 0.35 -7.06 -2.58
C TRP A 26 0.08 -7.99 -3.77
N GLU A 27 -0.94 -8.85 -3.63
CA GLU A 27 -1.30 -9.95 -4.55
C GLU A 27 -1.51 -9.52 -6.03
N ASP A 28 -1.77 -8.24 -6.30
CA ASP A 28 -1.97 -7.68 -7.64
C ASP A 28 -0.93 -6.62 -8.05
N TYR A 29 0.19 -6.53 -7.32
CA TYR A 29 1.25 -5.57 -7.57
C TYR A 29 2.53 -6.30 -7.91
N SER A 30 3.30 -5.76 -8.84
CA SER A 30 4.61 -6.29 -9.22
C SER A 30 5.71 -5.31 -8.84
N PRO A 31 6.88 -5.78 -8.36
CA PRO A 31 8.01 -4.91 -8.08
C PRO A 31 8.54 -4.33 -9.39
N ASN A 32 8.83 -3.03 -9.39
CA ASN A 32 9.37 -2.29 -10.53
C ASN A 32 10.32 -1.19 -10.05
N LEU A 33 11.28 -0.78 -10.88
CA LEU A 33 12.20 0.31 -10.59
C LEU A 33 11.64 1.62 -11.14
N ILE A 34 11.19 2.48 -10.23
CA ILE A 34 10.68 3.82 -10.57
C ILE A 34 11.70 4.83 -10.07
N ASN A 35 12.35 5.55 -11.00
CA ASN A 35 13.40 6.53 -10.71
C ASN A 35 14.56 5.94 -9.87
N GLY A 36 14.91 4.68 -10.12
CA GLY A 36 16.00 3.99 -9.43
C GLY A 36 15.65 3.45 -8.04
N SER A 37 14.39 3.55 -7.60
CA SER A 37 13.93 2.95 -6.34
C SER A 37 12.93 1.82 -6.60
N PRO A 38 13.04 0.67 -5.91
CA PRO A 38 12.06 -0.39 -6.03
C PRO A 38 10.71 0.08 -5.46
N LYS A 39 9.65 -0.15 -6.21
CA LYS A 39 8.25 0.16 -5.86
C LYS A 39 7.32 -0.94 -6.35
N CYS A 40 6.16 -1.04 -5.75
CA CYS A 40 5.11 -1.95 -6.17
C CYS A 40 4.16 -1.22 -7.14
N VAL A 41 3.95 -1.79 -8.32
CA VAL A 41 3.11 -1.20 -9.38
C VAL A 41 1.96 -2.14 -9.71
N ASN A 42 0.74 -1.60 -9.75
CA ASN A 42 -0.41 -2.27 -10.33
C ASN A 42 -0.70 -1.65 -11.70
N ASN A 43 -0.49 -2.43 -12.76
CA ASN A 43 -0.64 -1.95 -14.14
C ASN A 43 -2.10 -1.76 -14.57
N LEU A 44 -3.06 -2.37 -13.87
CA LEU A 44 -4.48 -2.24 -14.20
C LEU A 44 -5.03 -0.88 -13.73
N PHE A 45 -4.57 -0.41 -12.56
CA PHE A 45 -5.02 0.84 -11.96
C PHE A 45 -3.98 1.97 -12.02
N PHE A 46 -2.82 1.72 -12.66
CA PHE A 46 -1.66 2.62 -12.70
C PHE A 46 -1.24 3.13 -11.31
N HIS A 47 -1.42 2.31 -10.29
CA HIS A 47 -1.13 2.67 -8.91
C HIS A 47 0.29 2.27 -8.54
N VAL A 48 1.03 3.19 -7.92
CA VAL A 48 2.41 2.97 -7.47
C VAL A 48 2.49 3.19 -5.97
N VAL A 49 2.93 2.17 -5.25
CA VAL A 49 3.08 2.19 -3.79
C VAL A 49 4.49 1.78 -3.35
N PRO A 50 4.93 2.17 -2.14
CA PRO A 50 6.17 1.67 -1.58
C PRO A 50 6.18 0.13 -1.46
N CYS A 51 7.38 -0.46 -1.48
CA CYS A 51 7.57 -1.85 -1.07
C CYS A 51 7.17 -2.05 0.39
N ASP A 52 6.82 -3.29 0.74
CA ASP A 52 6.53 -3.71 2.12
C ASP A 52 5.40 -2.91 2.79
N LEU A 53 4.56 -2.27 1.99
CA LEU A 53 3.42 -1.52 2.49
C LEU A 53 2.41 -2.48 3.13
N THR A 54 2.05 -2.25 4.39
CA THR A 54 1.03 -3.06 5.06
C THR A 54 -0.33 -2.86 4.39
N LYS A 55 -1.02 -3.95 4.07
CA LYS A 55 -2.34 -3.90 3.46
C LYS A 55 -3.39 -3.55 4.51
N LYS A 56 -4.04 -2.40 4.35
CA LYS A 56 -5.18 -2.00 5.20
C LYS A 56 -6.37 -2.95 5.00
N PRO A 57 -7.17 -3.22 6.05
CA PRO A 57 -8.42 -3.94 5.91
C PRO A 57 -9.35 -3.22 4.93
N ARG A 58 -10.15 -3.98 4.18
CA ARG A 58 -11.20 -3.38 3.34
C ARG A 58 -12.37 -3.00 4.24
N CYS A 59 -12.87 -1.78 4.15
CA CYS A 59 -14.04 -1.36 4.91
C CYS A 59 -15.27 -2.18 4.50
N VAL A 60 -15.95 -2.77 5.49
CA VAL A 60 -17.22 -3.49 5.29
C VAL A 60 -18.38 -2.56 5.67
N CYS A 61 -19.35 -2.46 4.77
CA CYS A 61 -20.52 -1.61 4.90
C CYS A 61 -21.77 -2.39 4.47
N THR A 62 -22.82 -2.37 5.28
CA THR A 62 -24.11 -2.96 4.95
C THR A 62 -25.03 -1.90 4.34
N GLY A 63 -25.65 -2.23 3.20
CA GLY A 63 -26.52 -1.32 2.43
C GLY A 63 -25.87 -0.82 1.14
N SER A 64 -26.65 -0.20 0.24
CA SER A 64 -26.13 0.41 -0.99
C SER A 64 -25.26 1.63 -0.68
N THR A 65 -23.98 1.38 -0.41
CA THR A 65 -23.05 2.37 0.16
C THR A 65 -21.83 2.61 -0.72
N GLY A 66 -21.33 3.84 -0.69
CA GLY A 66 -19.96 4.16 -1.09
C GLY A 66 -19.00 4.05 0.10
N ILE A 67 -17.73 3.80 -0.20
CA ILE A 67 -16.64 3.88 0.78
C ILE A 67 -15.96 5.23 0.59
N VAL A 68 -15.87 6.02 1.66
CA VAL A 68 -15.24 7.34 1.64
C VAL A 68 -13.98 7.30 2.47
N THR A 69 -12.86 7.62 1.84
CA THR A 69 -11.59 7.83 2.51
C THR A 69 -11.41 9.34 2.74
N SER A 70 -11.33 9.75 4.00
CA SER A 70 -10.98 11.11 4.37
C SER A 70 -9.52 11.40 4.02
N GLY A 71 -9.15 12.68 3.89
CA GLY A 71 -7.78 13.10 3.56
C GLY A 71 -6.72 12.61 4.57
N ASN A 72 -7.17 12.27 5.77
CA ASN A 72 -6.35 11.71 6.83
C ASN A 72 -6.27 10.16 6.78
N GLY A 73 -6.97 9.51 5.85
CA GLY A 73 -6.98 8.06 5.71
C GLY A 73 -8.04 7.36 6.57
N ALA A 74 -8.88 8.10 7.29
CA ALA A 74 -10.07 7.54 7.92
C ALA A 74 -11.03 7.01 6.86
N VAL A 75 -11.44 5.76 7.00
CA VAL A 75 -12.36 5.11 6.06
C VAL A 75 -13.75 5.01 6.69
N TRP A 76 -14.75 5.46 5.96
CA TRP A 76 -16.14 5.51 6.40
C TRP A 76 -17.06 4.85 5.38
N CYS A 77 -18.12 4.26 5.87
CA CYS A 77 -19.28 3.91 5.07
C CYS A 77 -20.13 5.17 4.86
N SER A 78 -20.63 5.38 3.64
CA SER A 78 -21.58 6.45 3.36
C SER A 78 -22.68 6.00 2.40
N VAL A 79 -23.89 6.51 2.60
CA VAL A 79 -24.98 6.42 1.64
C VAL A 79 -25.10 7.75 0.91
N PHE A 80 -25.08 7.67 -0.41
CA PHE A 80 -25.22 8.82 -1.28
C PHE A 80 -26.55 8.77 -2.03
N GLU A 81 -27.23 9.91 -2.07
CA GLU A 81 -28.16 10.25 -3.14
C GLU A 81 -27.45 11.20 -4.12
N PRO A 82 -27.93 11.33 -5.37
CA PRO A 82 -27.34 12.25 -6.33
C PRO A 82 -27.16 13.66 -5.74
N GLY A 83 -25.91 14.06 -5.51
CA GLY A 83 -25.55 15.36 -4.95
C GLY A 83 -25.63 15.50 -3.42
N LYS A 84 -25.91 14.44 -2.66
CA LYS A 84 -26.03 14.53 -1.19
C LYS A 84 -25.48 13.29 -0.45
N ASP A 85 -24.55 13.53 0.48
CA ASP A 85 -24.14 12.54 1.50
C ASP A 85 -25.25 12.48 2.55
N LEU A 86 -26.03 11.39 2.56
CA LEU A 86 -27.18 11.25 3.44
C LEU A 86 -26.76 10.82 4.85
N LYS A 87 -25.78 9.92 4.92
CA LYS A 87 -25.36 9.31 6.18
C LYS A 87 -23.93 8.80 6.04
N ARG A 88 -23.12 9.06 7.06
CA ARG A 88 -21.79 8.50 7.24
C ARG A 88 -21.71 7.72 8.55
N TRP A 89 -21.05 6.57 8.55
CA TRP A 89 -20.78 5.78 9.75
C TRP A 89 -19.46 5.01 9.61
N GLU A 90 -18.96 4.49 10.73
CA GLU A 90 -17.73 3.71 10.77
C GLU A 90 -17.87 2.38 10.04
N CYS A 91 -16.75 1.85 9.53
CA CYS A 91 -16.69 0.50 9.00
C CYS A 91 -17.20 -0.53 10.01
N GLU A 92 -17.95 -1.51 9.53
CA GLU A 92 -18.57 -2.55 10.37
C GLU A 92 -17.57 -3.60 10.84
N ASN A 93 -16.48 -3.80 10.09
CA ASN A 93 -15.38 -4.70 10.45
C ASN A 93 -14.39 -4.08 11.45
N LYS A 94 -14.91 -3.50 12.54
CA LYS A 94 -14.12 -2.81 13.57
C LYS A 94 -13.02 -3.67 14.19
N ALA A 95 -13.25 -4.98 14.32
CA ALA A 95 -12.28 -5.91 14.88
C ALA A 95 -11.01 -6.05 14.02
N GLU A 96 -11.17 -6.10 12.69
CA GLU A 96 -10.04 -6.17 11.75
C GLU A 96 -9.22 -4.87 11.77
N TRP A 97 -9.91 -3.73 11.79
CA TRP A 97 -9.26 -2.42 11.92
C TRP A 97 -8.51 -2.28 13.24
N LYS A 98 -9.11 -2.71 14.36
CA LYS A 98 -8.43 -2.72 15.65
C LYS A 98 -7.19 -3.61 15.65
N ALA A 99 -7.27 -4.80 15.06
CA ALA A 99 -6.12 -5.69 14.93
C ALA A 99 -5.01 -5.08 14.05
N TYR A 100 -5.40 -4.42 12.96
CA TYR A 100 -4.47 -3.71 12.09
C TYR A 100 -3.73 -2.58 12.82
N PHE A 101 -4.45 -1.71 13.55
CA PHE A 101 -3.82 -0.62 14.28
C PHE A 101 -3.00 -1.08 15.48
N ALA A 102 -3.41 -2.15 16.16
CA ALA A 102 -2.59 -2.76 17.20
C ALA A 102 -1.23 -3.26 16.65
N ALA A 103 -1.19 -3.70 15.39
CA ALA A 103 0.04 -4.12 14.72
C ALA A 103 0.81 -2.97 14.02
N ASN A 104 0.15 -1.83 13.76
CA ASN A 104 0.69 -0.68 13.02
C ASN A 104 0.25 0.64 13.71
N PRO A 105 0.70 0.91 14.94
CA PRO A 105 0.23 2.04 15.73
C PRO A 105 0.49 3.42 15.09
N GLU A 106 1.51 3.53 14.24
CA GLU A 106 1.82 4.72 13.44
C GLU A 106 0.75 5.09 12.40
N GLU A 107 -0.10 4.13 12.01
CA GLU A 107 -1.20 4.35 11.07
C GLU A 107 -2.48 4.83 11.77
N GLU A 108 -2.64 4.60 13.08
CA GLU A 108 -3.84 4.97 13.85
C GLU A 108 -4.00 6.49 13.97
N TYR A 109 -2.89 7.21 14.19
CA TYR A 109 -2.88 8.68 14.33
C TYR A 109 -3.42 9.41 13.10
N LYS A 110 -3.29 8.79 11.91
CA LYS A 110 -3.79 9.35 10.67
C LYS A 110 -5.32 9.30 10.61
N GLN A 111 -5.97 8.33 11.25
CA GLN A 111 -7.43 8.21 11.18
C GLN A 111 -8.22 9.32 11.92
N TYR A 112 -7.62 10.00 12.91
CA TYR A 112 -8.37 10.91 13.80
C TYR A 112 -7.99 12.39 13.73
N ASN A 113 -6.99 12.78 12.93
CA ASN A 113 -6.55 14.18 12.72
C ASN A 113 -6.87 14.65 11.32
#